data_AF-A0A960K2U5-F1
#
_entry.id   AF-A0A960K2U5-F1
#
_cell.length_a   1.000
_cell.length_b   1.000
_cell.length_c   1.000
_cell.angle_alpha   90.00
_cell.angle_beta   90.00
_cell.angle_gamma   90.00
#
_symmetry.space_group_name_H-M   'P 1'
#
loop_
_entity.id
_entity.type
_entity.pdbx_description
1 polymer ?
#
loop_
_entity_poly.entity_id
_entity_poly.type
_entity_poly.pdbx_seq_one_letter_code
_entity_poly.pdbx_strand_id
1 'polypeptide(L)'
;PELLVREGLLEPADFEDSPAAGEGTVDYRRSSAFKERLLRRAFERLLEPGAESLRQELASFAQAAEHEGWLEDWSLFEACRRTFDGEPWWRWPEPLAERDEGALKAFAASHRREIEYHRFVQVLFHRQLRSLRSRAKARGIRLIGDLPIYLALDSADVWSHRRFFDLDASGQPREVAGVPPDLFSETGQLWGNPLYDWEALRDEGFSWWVERIRHELSRLDLLRLDHFRGFEAFWSVPAQSETAEAGSWQPGPGAPLFEALEAALGELPLIAENLGVITPEVEALRRRFRLPGMAVLQFAFSEEGTVPEHAPHAMARDTVVYTGTHDNPPIAAWWQDLSLKVRENVTAYCGATEDDASWALIRLAHTSVADLAVIPAQDLLALGREARMNTPGTPEGNWRWRLRPGDLTPDLAHRLAHLTRLTGRLPTGD
;
A
#
# COMPACT_ATOMS: atom_id res chain seq x y z
N PRO A 1 15.69 14.59 -0.21
CA PRO A 1 16.34 15.90 0.06
C PRO A 1 17.80 15.97 -0.43
N GLU A 2 18.67 15.03 -0.06
CA GLU A 2 20.09 15.03 -0.48
C GLU A 2 20.29 14.99 -2.00
N LEU A 3 19.43 14.30 -2.75
CA LEU A 3 19.48 14.30 -4.21
C LEU A 3 19.27 15.69 -4.81
N LEU A 4 18.42 16.51 -4.18
CA LEU A 4 18.18 17.89 -4.62
C LEU A 4 19.41 18.79 -4.40
N VAL A 5 20.27 18.45 -3.43
CA VAL A 5 21.58 19.14 -3.27
C VAL A 5 22.50 18.82 -4.44
N ARG A 6 22.55 17.55 -4.85
CA ARG A 6 23.37 17.12 -6.00
C ARG A 6 22.87 17.72 -7.31
N GLU A 7 21.58 18.01 -7.40
CA GLU A 7 20.93 18.65 -8.55
C GLU A 7 21.01 20.18 -8.50
N GLY A 8 21.63 20.76 -7.47
CA GLY A 8 21.76 22.22 -7.33
C GLY A 8 20.47 22.95 -6.93
N LEU A 9 19.41 22.22 -6.56
CA LEU A 9 18.14 22.80 -6.12
C LEU A 9 18.09 23.06 -4.61
N LEU A 10 18.97 22.41 -3.84
CA LEU A 10 19.15 22.66 -2.40
C LEU A 10 20.63 22.84 -2.06
N GLU A 11 20.90 23.44 -0.91
CA GLU A 11 22.22 23.63 -0.34
C GLU A 11 22.27 23.03 1.07
N PRO A 12 23.45 22.66 1.60
CA PRO A 12 23.57 22.13 2.96
C PRO A 12 22.95 23.02 4.05
N ALA A 13 22.96 24.34 3.86
CA ALA A 13 22.35 25.30 4.77
C ALA A 13 20.82 25.18 4.87
N ASP A 14 20.14 24.60 3.87
CA ASP A 14 18.69 24.38 3.92
C ASP A 14 18.27 23.35 4.98
N PHE A 15 19.23 22.59 5.51
CA PHE A 15 19.03 21.48 6.44
C PHE A 15 19.25 21.86 7.91
N GLU A 16 19.57 23.12 8.23
CA GLU A 16 19.90 23.55 9.60
C GLU A 16 18.83 23.15 10.63
N ASP A 17 17.54 23.23 10.27
CA ASP A 17 16.42 22.82 11.13
C ASP A 17 15.98 21.35 10.95
N SER A 18 16.84 20.49 10.39
CA SER A 18 16.46 19.10 10.13
C SER A 18 16.00 18.41 11.41
N PRO A 19 14.86 17.71 11.40
CA PRO A 19 14.54 16.80 12.49
C PRO A 19 15.69 15.82 12.70
N ALA A 20 16.04 15.56 13.96
CA ALA A 20 17.10 14.63 14.30
C ALA A 20 16.83 13.27 13.65
N ALA A 21 17.81 12.75 12.91
CA ALA A 21 17.77 11.38 12.46
C ALA A 21 18.11 10.46 13.64
N GLY A 22 17.34 9.38 13.86
CA GLY A 22 17.80 8.29 14.72
C GLY A 22 16.84 7.75 15.77
N GLU A 23 15.65 8.35 15.97
CA GLU A 23 14.76 7.90 17.07
C GLU A 23 14.04 6.57 16.81
N GLY A 24 14.24 5.94 15.65
CA GLY A 24 13.53 4.70 15.28
C GLY A 24 12.02 4.91 15.10
N THR A 25 11.56 6.16 15.10
CA THR A 25 10.17 6.54 14.86
C THR A 25 10.07 7.77 13.92
N VAL A 26 8.94 7.94 13.24
CA VAL A 26 8.60 9.17 12.49
C VAL A 26 7.66 10.06 13.31
N ASP A 27 7.98 11.35 13.30
CA ASP A 27 7.05 12.45 13.59
C ASP A 27 6.55 12.99 12.25
N TYR A 28 5.31 12.62 11.89
CA TYR A 28 4.70 13.01 10.62
C TYR A 28 4.52 14.52 10.49
N ARG A 29 4.10 15.21 11.56
CA ARG A 29 3.87 16.65 11.52
C ARG A 29 5.18 17.39 11.24
N ARG A 30 6.24 17.06 11.99
CA ARG A 30 7.55 17.69 11.81
C ARG A 30 8.18 17.33 10.47
N SER A 31 8.11 16.06 10.06
CA SER A 31 8.66 15.59 8.78
C SER A 31 7.96 16.23 7.58
N SER A 32 6.63 16.29 7.58
CA SER A 32 5.86 16.88 6.47
C SER A 32 6.14 18.38 6.34
N ALA A 33 6.09 19.13 7.45
CA ALA A 33 6.40 20.57 7.42
C ALA A 33 7.84 20.85 6.94
N PHE A 34 8.80 20.05 7.39
CA PHE A 34 10.20 20.17 6.97
C PHE A 34 10.38 19.88 5.48
N LYS A 35 9.84 18.75 4.99
CA LYS A 35 9.96 18.36 3.59
C LYS A 35 9.22 19.30 2.65
N GLU A 36 8.04 19.77 3.03
CA GLU A 36 7.26 20.74 2.25
C GLU A 36 8.04 22.04 2.04
N ARG A 37 8.67 22.57 3.09
CA ARG A 37 9.54 23.75 2.99
C ARG A 37 10.70 23.53 2.01
N LEU A 38 11.36 22.38 2.09
CA LEU A 38 12.46 22.04 1.20
C LEU A 38 12.01 21.89 -0.25
N LEU A 39 10.89 21.20 -0.48
CA LEU A 39 10.34 21.00 -1.83
C LEU A 39 9.94 22.33 -2.46
N ARG A 40 9.31 23.23 -1.70
CA ARG A 40 8.99 24.58 -2.19
C ARG A 40 10.25 25.36 -2.53
N ARG A 41 11.26 25.35 -1.67
CA ARG A 41 12.54 26.03 -1.97
C ARG A 41 13.22 25.45 -3.21
N ALA A 42 13.21 24.13 -3.38
CA ALA A 42 13.74 23.47 -4.55
C ALA A 42 12.98 23.86 -5.82
N PHE A 43 11.64 23.99 -5.73
CA PHE A 43 10.82 24.46 -6.83
C PHE A 43 11.13 25.92 -7.21
N GLU A 44 11.29 26.82 -6.23
CA GLU A 44 11.69 28.21 -6.49
C GLU A 44 13.03 28.30 -7.24
N ARG A 45 14.05 27.57 -6.79
CA ARG A 45 15.34 27.53 -7.47
C ARG A 45 15.29 26.87 -8.85
N LEU A 46 14.38 25.92 -9.06
CA LEU A 46 14.14 25.37 -10.40
C LEU A 46 13.64 26.45 -11.38
N LEU A 47 12.92 27.46 -10.88
CA LEU A 47 12.39 28.57 -11.66
C LEU A 47 13.41 29.69 -11.93
N GLU A 48 14.52 29.73 -11.20
CA GLU A 48 15.61 30.69 -11.39
C GLU A 48 16.40 30.45 -12.69
N PRO A 49 17.08 31.48 -13.23
CA PRO A 49 18.00 31.31 -14.36
C PRO A 49 19.14 30.35 -14.04
N GLY A 50 19.52 29.51 -14.99
CA GLY A 50 20.58 28.49 -14.85
C GLY A 50 20.07 27.08 -14.57
N ALA A 51 18.78 26.91 -14.27
CA ALA A 51 18.13 25.60 -14.08
C ALA A 51 17.33 25.12 -15.32
N GLU A 52 17.50 25.76 -16.48
CA GLU A 52 16.66 25.54 -17.68
C GLU A 52 16.75 24.08 -18.18
N SER A 53 17.94 23.51 -18.22
CA SER A 53 18.14 22.12 -18.64
C SER A 53 17.41 21.15 -17.73
N LEU A 54 17.50 21.33 -16.41
CA LEU A 54 16.82 20.48 -15.43
C LEU A 54 15.30 20.68 -15.51
N ARG A 55 14.84 21.92 -15.70
CA ARG A 55 13.42 22.23 -15.88
C ARG A 55 12.86 21.54 -17.12
N GLN A 56 13.59 21.55 -18.23
CA GLN A 56 13.21 20.87 -19.46
C GLN A 56 13.16 19.34 -19.27
N GLU A 57 14.17 18.76 -18.60
CA GLU A 57 14.19 17.32 -18.28
C GLU A 57 12.97 16.91 -17.46
N LEU A 58 12.66 17.65 -16.40
CA LEU A 58 11.52 17.37 -15.52
C LEU A 58 10.19 17.56 -16.25
N ALA A 59 10.08 18.55 -17.14
CA ALA A 59 8.90 18.76 -17.97
C ALA A 59 8.68 17.61 -18.96
N SER A 60 9.76 17.12 -19.60
CA SER A 60 9.68 15.95 -20.48
C SER A 60 9.31 14.68 -19.70
N PHE A 61 9.82 14.53 -18.48
CA PHE A 61 9.43 13.42 -17.61
C PHE A 61 7.93 13.47 -17.30
N ALA A 62 7.39 14.64 -16.94
CA ALA A 62 5.96 14.83 -16.67
C ALA A 62 5.03 14.49 -17.87
N GLN A 63 5.57 14.52 -19.10
CA GLN A 63 4.84 14.20 -20.33
C GLN A 63 4.96 12.72 -20.73
N ALA A 64 5.63 11.88 -19.94
CA ALA A 64 5.70 10.46 -20.19
C ALA A 64 4.29 9.82 -20.11
N ALA A 65 4.03 8.82 -20.95
CA ALA A 65 2.73 8.14 -21.02
C ALA A 65 2.27 7.56 -19.66
N GLU A 66 3.19 7.20 -18.76
CA GLU A 66 2.86 6.73 -17.41
C GLU A 66 2.27 7.80 -16.47
N HIS A 67 2.29 9.06 -16.90
CA HIS A 67 1.70 10.20 -16.18
C HIS A 67 0.45 10.77 -16.86
N GLU A 68 0.12 10.27 -18.04
CA GLU A 68 -1.09 10.65 -18.74
C GLU A 68 -2.33 10.18 -17.98
N GLY A 69 -3.39 10.99 -17.98
CA GLY A 69 -4.67 10.63 -17.39
C GLY A 69 -4.81 10.82 -15.88
N TRP A 70 -3.74 11.03 -15.11
CA TRP A 70 -3.85 11.23 -13.65
C TRP A 70 -3.10 12.45 -13.11
N LEU A 71 -1.93 12.80 -13.66
CA LEU A 71 -1.07 13.83 -13.05
C LEU A 71 -1.69 15.23 -13.11
N GLU A 72 -2.43 15.54 -14.16
CA GLU A 72 -3.14 16.82 -14.30
C GLU A 72 -4.22 16.96 -13.23
N ASP A 73 -5.12 15.98 -13.13
CA ASP A 73 -6.20 15.98 -12.15
C ASP A 73 -5.67 15.95 -10.72
N TRP A 74 -4.63 15.17 -10.43
CA TRP A 74 -3.99 15.16 -9.12
C TRP A 74 -3.38 16.52 -8.76
N SER A 75 -2.66 17.16 -9.70
CA SER A 75 -2.01 18.45 -9.45
C SER A 75 -3.05 19.58 -9.27
N LEU A 76 -4.16 19.51 -10.01
CA LEU A 76 -5.28 20.44 -9.89
C LEU A 76 -6.03 20.23 -8.56
N PHE A 77 -6.29 18.99 -8.19
CA PHE A 77 -6.91 18.61 -6.91
C PHE A 77 -6.11 19.15 -5.72
N GLU A 78 -4.80 18.92 -5.70
CA GLU A 78 -3.93 19.39 -4.62
C GLU A 78 -3.87 20.92 -4.55
N ALA A 79 -3.83 21.60 -5.70
CA ALA A 79 -3.90 23.06 -5.75
C ALA A 79 -5.24 23.59 -5.20
N CYS A 80 -6.37 22.98 -5.57
CA CYS A 80 -7.68 23.29 -4.99
C CYS A 80 -7.68 23.08 -3.48
N ARG A 81 -7.25 21.90 -3.02
CA ARG A 81 -7.20 21.54 -1.60
C ARG A 81 -6.36 22.55 -0.81
N ARG A 82 -5.23 22.99 -1.35
CA ARG A 82 -4.42 24.04 -0.72
C ARG A 82 -5.10 25.41 -0.72
N THR A 83 -5.72 25.82 -1.82
CA THR A 83 -6.44 27.10 -1.91
C THR A 83 -7.62 27.18 -0.93
N PHE A 84 -8.24 26.03 -0.63
CA PHE A 84 -9.38 25.92 0.29
C PHE A 84 -8.97 25.33 1.66
N ASP A 85 -7.76 25.63 2.14
CA ASP A 85 -7.28 25.33 3.49
C ASP A 85 -7.40 23.85 3.93
N GLY A 86 -7.33 22.92 2.97
CA GLY A 86 -7.43 21.49 3.23
C GLY A 86 -8.86 20.95 3.27
N GLU A 87 -9.88 21.78 2.96
CA GLU A 87 -11.26 21.30 2.87
C GLU A 87 -11.39 20.24 1.77
N PRO A 88 -12.22 19.21 2.00
CA PRO A 88 -12.44 18.15 1.02
C PRO A 88 -13.21 18.65 -0.20
N TRP A 89 -13.08 17.93 -1.32
CA TRP A 89 -13.58 18.42 -2.61
C TRP A 89 -15.08 18.73 -2.68
N TRP A 90 -15.92 18.03 -1.90
CA TRP A 90 -17.36 18.28 -1.84
C TRP A 90 -17.74 19.55 -1.05
N ARG A 91 -16.77 20.24 -0.46
CA ARG A 91 -16.95 21.54 0.22
C ARG A 91 -16.36 22.72 -0.55
N TRP A 92 -15.75 22.47 -1.71
CA TRP A 92 -15.27 23.54 -2.59
C TRP A 92 -16.44 24.29 -3.24
N PRO A 93 -16.19 25.48 -3.84
CA PRO A 93 -17.18 26.12 -4.68
C PRO A 93 -17.74 25.15 -5.73
N GLU A 94 -19.06 25.10 -5.85
CA GLU A 94 -19.80 24.13 -6.67
C GLU A 94 -19.21 23.93 -8.09
N PRO A 95 -18.85 24.98 -8.85
CA PRO A 95 -18.25 24.78 -10.17
C PRO A 95 -16.92 24.01 -10.16
N LEU A 96 -16.14 24.06 -9.09
CA LEU A 96 -14.89 23.28 -8.94
C LEU A 96 -15.17 21.87 -8.42
N ALA A 97 -16.09 21.74 -7.46
CA ALA A 97 -16.51 20.44 -6.92
C ALA A 97 -17.16 19.56 -8.02
N GLU A 98 -17.94 20.17 -8.92
CA GLU A 98 -18.60 19.53 -10.06
C GLU A 98 -17.74 19.50 -11.33
N ARG A 99 -16.53 20.07 -11.28
CA ARG A 99 -15.56 20.08 -12.38
C ARG A 99 -16.08 20.76 -13.66
N ASP A 100 -16.80 21.88 -13.52
CA ASP A 100 -17.14 22.73 -14.64
C ASP A 100 -15.86 23.14 -15.40
N GLU A 101 -15.81 22.85 -16.70
CA GLU A 101 -14.61 23.07 -17.50
C GLU A 101 -14.14 24.53 -17.50
N GLY A 102 -15.08 25.48 -17.48
CA GLY A 102 -14.77 26.90 -17.47
C GLY A 102 -14.12 27.32 -16.15
N ALA A 103 -14.70 26.88 -15.04
CA ALA A 103 -14.20 27.10 -13.70
C ALA A 103 -12.81 26.47 -13.49
N LEU A 104 -12.61 25.22 -13.93
CA LEU A 104 -11.31 24.54 -13.84
C LEU A 104 -10.25 25.27 -14.67
N LYS A 105 -10.56 25.69 -15.90
CA LYS A 105 -9.63 26.47 -16.74
C LYS A 105 -9.27 27.81 -16.10
N ALA A 106 -10.25 28.53 -15.56
CA ALA A 106 -10.03 29.81 -14.87
C ALA A 106 -9.20 29.64 -13.58
N PHE A 107 -9.47 28.58 -12.81
CA PHE A 107 -8.71 28.23 -11.62
C PHE A 107 -7.26 27.89 -11.98
N ALA A 108 -7.06 27.02 -12.98
CA ALA A 108 -5.74 26.61 -13.43
C ALA A 108 -4.90 27.78 -13.96
N ALA A 109 -5.51 28.71 -14.69
CA ALA A 109 -4.84 29.92 -15.14
C ALA A 109 -4.39 30.80 -13.95
N SER A 110 -5.23 30.91 -12.92
CA SER A 110 -4.96 31.75 -11.74
C SER A 110 -3.99 31.11 -10.73
N HIS A 111 -3.91 29.77 -10.70
CA HIS A 111 -3.11 28.99 -9.74
C HIS A 111 -1.99 28.17 -10.41
N ARG A 112 -1.60 28.56 -11.63
CA ARG A 112 -0.61 27.83 -12.45
C ARG A 112 0.65 27.43 -11.68
N ARG A 113 1.20 28.35 -10.88
CA ARG A 113 2.43 28.10 -10.11
C ARG A 113 2.26 27.03 -9.04
N GLU A 114 1.09 26.95 -8.40
CA GLU A 114 0.82 25.92 -7.40
C GLU A 114 0.60 24.55 -8.05
N ILE A 115 -0.10 24.51 -9.20
CA ILE A 115 -0.26 23.28 -10.00
C ILE A 115 1.11 22.78 -10.48
N GLU A 116 1.97 23.67 -10.98
CA GLU A 116 3.33 23.33 -11.40
C GLU A 116 4.19 22.84 -10.23
N TYR A 117 4.00 23.38 -9.01
CA TYR A 117 4.67 22.88 -7.80
C TYR A 117 4.26 21.43 -7.50
N HIS A 118 2.96 21.13 -7.46
CA HIS A 118 2.47 19.78 -7.19
C HIS A 118 2.98 18.79 -8.26
N ARG A 119 2.92 19.18 -9.54
CA ARG A 119 3.49 18.40 -10.64
C ARG A 119 4.97 18.11 -10.45
N PHE A 120 5.75 19.13 -10.07
CA PHE A 120 7.17 18.99 -9.78
C PHE A 120 7.43 17.96 -8.66
N VAL A 121 6.65 17.99 -7.57
CA VAL A 121 6.78 17.02 -6.47
C VAL A 121 6.56 15.59 -6.97
N GLN A 122 5.54 15.34 -7.79
CA GLN A 122 5.27 14.01 -8.34
C GLN A 122 6.36 13.52 -9.28
N VAL A 123 6.85 14.39 -10.17
CA VAL A 123 7.97 14.07 -11.06
C VAL A 123 9.21 13.67 -10.27
N LEU A 124 9.55 14.43 -9.22
CA LEU A 124 10.68 14.10 -8.36
C LEU A 124 10.51 12.73 -7.69
N PHE A 125 9.33 12.45 -7.14
CA PHE A 125 9.03 11.17 -6.53
C PHE A 125 9.20 10.00 -7.52
N HIS A 126 8.58 10.11 -8.69
CA HIS A 126 8.63 9.06 -9.72
C HIS A 126 10.05 8.86 -10.28
N ARG A 127 10.82 9.93 -10.50
CA ARG A 127 12.22 9.81 -10.93
C ARG A 127 13.07 9.08 -9.89
N GLN A 128 12.88 9.40 -8.61
CA GLN A 128 13.61 8.75 -7.52
C GLN A 128 13.19 7.28 -7.34
N LEU A 129 11.90 6.97 -7.46
CA LEU A 129 11.39 5.61 -7.41
C LEU A 129 11.88 4.76 -8.59
N ARG A 130 11.88 5.32 -9.81
CA ARG A 130 12.43 4.67 -11.01
C ARG A 130 13.93 4.36 -10.86
N SER A 131 14.69 5.28 -10.25
CA SER A 131 16.10 5.06 -9.92
C SER A 131 16.29 3.96 -8.87
N LEU A 132 15.41 3.88 -7.86
CA LEU A 132 15.42 2.79 -6.88
C LEU A 132 15.11 1.43 -7.56
N ARG A 133 14.02 1.35 -8.33
CA ARG A 133 13.61 0.13 -9.07
C ARG A 133 14.73 -0.34 -10.00
N SER A 134 15.35 0.57 -10.75
CA SER A 134 16.45 0.22 -11.67
C SER A 134 17.65 -0.38 -10.92
N ARG A 135 18.00 0.18 -9.75
CA ARG A 135 19.09 -0.33 -8.90
C ARG A 135 18.76 -1.66 -8.22
N ALA A 136 17.49 -1.88 -7.85
CA ALA A 136 17.00 -3.15 -7.32
C ALA A 136 17.04 -4.24 -8.40
N LYS A 137 16.50 -3.95 -9.59
CA LYS A 137 16.50 -4.86 -10.75
C LYS A 137 17.91 -5.26 -11.17
N ALA A 138 18.86 -4.32 -11.19
CA ALA A 138 20.28 -4.61 -11.47
C ALA A 138 20.93 -5.58 -10.47
N ARG A 139 20.29 -5.83 -9.32
CA ARG A 139 20.70 -6.79 -8.29
C ARG A 139 19.78 -8.02 -8.21
N GLY A 140 18.89 -8.21 -9.18
CA GLY A 140 17.92 -9.30 -9.16
C GLY A 140 16.82 -9.14 -8.10
N ILE A 141 16.63 -7.94 -7.55
CA ILE A 141 15.60 -7.64 -6.55
C ILE A 141 14.37 -7.08 -7.25
N ARG A 142 13.20 -7.67 -6.98
CA ARG A 142 11.89 -7.17 -7.41
C ARG A 142 11.21 -6.41 -6.28
N LEU A 143 10.42 -5.39 -6.63
CA LEU A 143 9.63 -4.59 -5.69
C LEU A 143 8.16 -5.01 -5.74
N ILE A 144 7.62 -5.41 -4.58
CA ILE A 144 6.21 -5.72 -4.41
C ILE A 144 5.53 -4.48 -3.83
N GLY A 145 4.55 -3.95 -4.54
CA GLY A 145 3.67 -2.89 -4.04
C GLY A 145 2.40 -3.44 -3.42
N ASP A 146 1.58 -2.52 -2.96
CA ASP A 146 0.37 -2.80 -2.21
C ASP A 146 -0.71 -1.83 -2.71
N LEU A 147 -1.84 -2.37 -3.16
CA LEU A 147 -2.94 -1.62 -3.74
C LEU A 147 -4.21 -1.85 -2.91
N PRO A 148 -4.59 -0.86 -2.07
CA PRO A 148 -5.90 -0.85 -1.41
C PRO A 148 -7.02 -1.03 -2.42
N ILE A 149 -8.00 -1.90 -2.17
CA ILE A 149 -9.15 -2.02 -3.08
C ILE A 149 -9.89 -0.68 -3.18
N TYR A 150 -10.18 -0.03 -2.05
CA TYR A 150 -10.92 1.22 -1.99
C TYR A 150 -10.02 2.46 -1.91
N LEU A 151 -10.60 3.60 -2.27
CA LEU A 151 -9.96 4.91 -2.23
C LEU A 151 -10.56 5.76 -1.12
N ALA A 152 -9.85 6.77 -0.64
CA ALA A 152 -10.44 7.76 0.25
C ALA A 152 -11.45 8.62 -0.52
N LEU A 153 -12.55 9.01 0.12
CA LEU A 153 -13.55 9.91 -0.49
C LEU A 153 -12.89 11.21 -0.94
N ASP A 154 -12.06 11.82 -0.09
CA ASP A 154 -11.29 13.02 -0.41
C ASP A 154 -10.01 12.68 -1.19
N SER A 155 -10.18 12.32 -2.45
CA SER A 155 -9.08 12.00 -3.36
C SER A 155 -9.31 12.59 -4.75
N ALA A 156 -8.21 12.82 -5.47
CA ALA A 156 -8.24 13.24 -6.86
C ALA A 156 -8.99 12.23 -7.73
N ASP A 157 -8.83 10.93 -7.45
CA ASP A 157 -9.48 9.83 -8.17
C ASP A 157 -11.00 9.89 -8.06
N VAL A 158 -11.55 10.01 -6.83
CA VAL A 158 -12.99 10.09 -6.63
C VAL A 158 -13.56 11.39 -7.18
N TRP A 159 -12.86 12.51 -6.98
CA TRP A 159 -13.27 13.81 -7.52
C TRP A 159 -13.33 13.83 -9.05
N SER A 160 -12.32 13.28 -9.73
CA SER A 160 -12.21 13.28 -11.19
C SER A 160 -13.06 12.20 -11.87
N HIS A 161 -13.40 11.13 -11.15
CA HIS A 161 -14.13 9.98 -11.68
C HIS A 161 -15.40 9.63 -10.88
N ARG A 162 -16.13 10.63 -10.38
CA ARG A 162 -17.34 10.48 -9.53
C ARG A 162 -18.33 9.40 -10.01
N ARG A 163 -18.46 9.22 -11.34
CA ARG A 163 -19.36 8.23 -11.97
C ARG A 163 -19.02 6.76 -11.68
N PHE A 164 -17.81 6.46 -11.22
CA PHE A 164 -17.39 5.10 -10.86
C PHE A 164 -17.58 4.76 -9.38
N PHE A 165 -18.23 5.65 -8.62
CA PHE A 165 -18.45 5.49 -7.19
C PHE A 165 -19.92 5.70 -6.85
N ASP A 166 -20.41 4.99 -5.84
CA ASP A 166 -21.78 5.15 -5.33
C ASP A 166 -21.91 6.43 -4.49
N LEU A 167 -22.07 7.55 -5.20
CA LEU A 167 -22.22 8.88 -4.62
C LEU A 167 -23.60 9.46 -4.94
N ASP A 168 -24.12 10.26 -4.01
CA ASP A 168 -25.26 11.11 -4.28
C ASP A 168 -24.88 12.38 -5.09
N ALA A 169 -25.88 13.19 -5.42
CA ALA A 169 -25.67 14.42 -6.19
C ALA A 169 -24.71 15.41 -5.50
N SER A 170 -24.68 15.42 -4.16
CA SER A 170 -23.78 16.25 -3.37
C SER A 170 -22.36 15.68 -3.25
N GLY A 171 -22.11 14.49 -3.81
CA GLY A 171 -20.82 13.84 -3.77
C GLY A 171 -20.55 13.06 -2.48
N GLN A 172 -21.58 12.82 -1.66
CA GLN A 172 -21.48 11.98 -0.47
C GLN A 172 -21.79 10.51 -0.80
N PRO A 173 -21.12 9.54 -0.15
CA PRO A 173 -21.43 8.13 -0.32
C PRO A 173 -22.81 7.81 0.26
N ARG A 174 -23.58 6.96 -0.43
CA ARG A 174 -24.83 6.40 0.13
C ARG A 174 -24.52 5.24 1.06
N GLU A 175 -23.58 4.42 0.60
CA GLU A 175 -23.05 3.26 1.29
C GLU A 175 -21.51 3.37 1.32
N VAL A 176 -20.91 2.83 2.36
CA VAL A 176 -19.46 2.86 2.59
C VAL A 176 -18.91 1.47 2.83
N ALA A 177 -17.62 1.32 2.58
CA ALA A 177 -16.90 0.08 2.80
C ALA A 177 -16.71 -0.24 4.29
N GLY A 178 -16.69 -1.54 4.56
CA GLY A 178 -16.29 -2.10 5.85
C GLY A 178 -16.12 -3.62 5.77
N VAL A 179 -16.08 -4.25 6.93
CA VAL A 179 -16.20 -5.71 7.09
C VAL A 179 -17.17 -6.03 8.21
N PRO A 180 -17.92 -7.15 8.11
CA PRO A 180 -18.87 -7.54 9.15
C PRO A 180 -18.16 -7.89 10.46
N PRO A 181 -18.91 -8.00 11.57
CA PRO A 181 -18.43 -8.65 12.78
C PRO A 181 -17.80 -10.02 12.52
N ASP A 182 -16.70 -10.29 13.21
CA ASP A 182 -16.01 -11.56 13.18
C ASP A 182 -15.46 -11.93 14.57
N LEU A 183 -14.68 -13.01 14.66
CA LEU A 183 -14.09 -13.47 15.92
C LEU A 183 -13.07 -12.47 16.51
N PHE A 184 -12.61 -11.48 15.75
CA PHE A 184 -11.63 -10.48 16.14
C PHE A 184 -12.25 -9.10 16.41
N SER A 185 -13.42 -8.80 15.83
CA SER A 185 -14.17 -7.57 16.08
C SER A 185 -15.67 -7.81 16.24
N GLU A 186 -16.20 -7.55 17.42
CA GLU A 186 -17.63 -7.71 17.74
C GLU A 186 -18.56 -6.82 16.89
N THR A 187 -18.08 -5.66 16.44
CA THR A 187 -18.86 -4.67 15.67
C THR A 187 -18.42 -4.55 14.21
N GLY A 188 -17.52 -5.44 13.78
CA GLY A 188 -16.87 -5.35 12.47
C GLY A 188 -15.91 -4.17 12.39
N GLN A 189 -15.62 -3.69 11.18
CA GLN A 189 -14.82 -2.48 10.97
C GLN A 189 -15.49 -1.60 9.92
N LEU A 190 -15.76 -0.36 10.29
CA LEU A 190 -16.30 0.65 9.39
C LEU A 190 -15.14 1.48 8.85
N TRP A 191 -14.84 1.35 7.55
CA TRP A 191 -13.69 2.03 6.94
C TRP A 191 -14.06 3.39 6.35
N GLY A 192 -15.32 3.56 5.94
CA GLY A 192 -15.84 4.86 5.47
C GLY A 192 -15.44 5.23 4.04
N ASN A 193 -14.76 4.35 3.31
CA ASN A 193 -14.45 4.57 1.90
C ASN A 193 -15.72 4.52 1.03
N PRO A 194 -15.82 5.34 -0.03
CA PRO A 194 -16.87 5.16 -1.03
C PRO A 194 -16.72 3.80 -1.73
N LEU A 195 -17.86 3.20 -2.04
CA LEU A 195 -17.93 1.96 -2.80
C LEU A 195 -17.91 2.26 -4.30
N TYR A 196 -17.49 1.27 -5.09
CA TYR A 196 -17.50 1.37 -6.54
C TYR A 196 -18.90 1.16 -7.10
N ASP A 197 -19.23 1.92 -8.14
CA ASP A 197 -20.27 1.54 -9.08
C ASP A 197 -19.65 0.55 -10.08
N TRP A 198 -19.69 -0.73 -9.73
CA TRP A 198 -19.15 -1.81 -10.56
C TRP A 198 -19.89 -1.97 -11.90
N GLU A 199 -21.15 -1.53 -11.99
CA GLU A 199 -21.89 -1.55 -13.26
C GLU A 199 -21.37 -0.47 -14.20
N ALA A 200 -21.21 0.76 -13.72
CA ALA A 200 -20.62 1.85 -14.51
C ALA A 200 -19.18 1.52 -14.95
N LEU A 201 -18.38 0.93 -14.06
CA LEU A 201 -17.03 0.46 -14.42
C LEU A 201 -17.07 -0.63 -15.50
N ARG A 202 -18.00 -1.60 -15.40
CA ARG A 202 -18.18 -2.67 -16.38
C ARG A 202 -18.59 -2.12 -17.75
N ASP A 203 -19.48 -1.12 -17.78
CA ASP A 203 -19.95 -0.49 -19.01
C ASP A 203 -18.82 0.26 -19.74
N GLU A 204 -17.81 0.74 -19.01
CA GLU A 204 -16.56 1.30 -19.57
C GLU A 204 -15.43 0.28 -19.71
N GLY A 205 -15.76 -1.02 -19.69
CA GLY A 205 -14.81 -2.12 -19.90
C GLY A 205 -13.72 -2.20 -18.83
N PHE A 206 -14.00 -1.72 -17.62
CA PHE A 206 -13.09 -1.60 -16.49
C PHE A 206 -11.82 -0.78 -16.78
N SER A 207 -11.89 0.13 -17.76
CA SER A 207 -10.74 0.93 -18.21
C SER A 207 -10.01 1.66 -17.08
N TRP A 208 -10.74 2.24 -16.14
CA TRP A 208 -10.14 2.92 -14.98
C TRP A 208 -9.31 1.99 -14.10
N TRP A 209 -9.80 0.77 -13.83
CA TRP A 209 -9.04 -0.24 -13.08
C TRP A 209 -7.84 -0.77 -13.87
N VAL A 210 -7.97 -0.90 -15.18
CA VAL A 210 -6.86 -1.26 -16.08
C VAL A 210 -5.74 -0.20 -16.00
N GLU A 211 -6.08 1.08 -16.11
CA GLU A 211 -5.10 2.17 -15.98
C GLU A 211 -4.48 2.23 -14.58
N ARG A 212 -5.30 2.02 -13.53
CA ARG A 212 -4.81 1.98 -12.15
C ARG A 212 -3.75 0.90 -11.96
N ILE A 213 -4.01 -0.33 -12.41
CA ILE A 213 -3.04 -1.43 -12.32
C ILE A 213 -1.83 -1.17 -13.23
N ARG A 214 -2.03 -0.65 -14.45
CA ARG A 214 -0.93 -0.32 -15.37
C ARG A 214 0.02 0.72 -14.78
N HIS A 215 -0.52 1.78 -14.18
CA HIS A 215 0.27 2.83 -13.54
C HIS A 215 1.11 2.25 -12.40
N GLU A 216 0.53 1.43 -11.54
CA GLU A 216 1.23 0.76 -10.45
C GLU A 216 2.35 -0.18 -10.95
N LEU A 217 2.11 -0.95 -12.02
CA LEU A 217 3.11 -1.83 -12.63
C LEU A 217 4.20 -1.08 -13.43
N SER A 218 3.96 0.18 -13.80
CA SER A 218 5.00 1.06 -14.36
C SER A 218 6.11 1.36 -13.33
N ARG A 219 5.79 1.28 -12.04
CA ARG A 219 6.70 1.61 -10.92
C ARG A 219 7.08 0.42 -10.03
N LEU A 220 6.37 -0.70 -10.12
CA LEU A 220 6.54 -1.89 -9.28
C LEU A 220 6.58 -3.16 -10.14
N ASP A 221 7.07 -4.27 -9.57
CA ASP A 221 7.21 -5.54 -10.29
C ASP A 221 6.06 -6.51 -9.99
N LEU A 222 5.46 -6.42 -8.80
CA LEU A 222 4.26 -7.17 -8.39
C LEU A 222 3.37 -6.26 -7.54
N LEU A 223 2.08 -6.57 -7.44
CA LEU A 223 1.13 -5.86 -6.58
C LEU A 223 0.36 -6.83 -5.69
N ARG A 224 0.32 -6.57 -4.39
CA ARG A 224 -0.71 -7.14 -3.51
C ARG A 224 -2.01 -6.38 -3.74
N LEU A 225 -3.08 -7.10 -4.09
CA LEU A 225 -4.44 -6.58 -4.06
C LEU A 225 -4.98 -6.77 -2.66
N ASP A 226 -5.05 -5.69 -1.91
CA ASP A 226 -5.62 -5.65 -0.56
C ASP A 226 -7.11 -5.95 -0.59
N HIS A 227 -7.61 -6.68 0.41
CA HIS A 227 -9.00 -7.06 0.53
C HIS A 227 -9.57 -7.70 -0.75
N PHE A 228 -8.83 -8.65 -1.32
CA PHE A 228 -9.14 -9.26 -2.62
C PHE A 228 -10.56 -9.83 -2.67
N ARG A 229 -11.09 -10.31 -1.53
CA ARG A 229 -12.45 -10.82 -1.45
C ARG A 229 -13.49 -9.83 -1.98
N GLY A 230 -13.22 -8.52 -1.85
CA GLY A 230 -14.06 -7.41 -2.32
C GLY A 230 -14.38 -7.49 -3.81
N PHE A 231 -13.55 -8.17 -4.61
CA PHE A 231 -13.80 -8.39 -6.02
C PHE A 231 -14.83 -9.50 -6.30
N GLU A 232 -15.06 -10.41 -5.35
CA GLU A 232 -16.12 -11.42 -5.43
C GLU A 232 -17.40 -10.92 -4.78
N ALA A 233 -17.29 -10.41 -3.55
CA ALA A 233 -18.36 -9.75 -2.82
C ALA A 233 -17.77 -8.72 -1.85
N PHE A 234 -18.49 -7.67 -1.52
CA PHE A 234 -18.04 -6.68 -0.54
C PHE A 234 -19.13 -6.37 0.47
N TRP A 235 -18.71 -5.95 1.66
CA TRP A 235 -19.63 -5.54 2.71
C TRP A 235 -19.97 -4.07 2.54
N SER A 236 -21.24 -3.80 2.22
CA SER A 236 -21.81 -2.47 2.02
C SER A 236 -22.52 -2.04 3.29
N VAL A 237 -22.12 -0.91 3.87
CA VAL A 237 -22.72 -0.37 5.10
C VAL A 237 -23.36 0.98 4.80
N PRO A 238 -24.60 1.26 5.26
CA PRO A 238 -25.20 2.59 5.07
C PRO A 238 -24.30 3.68 5.66
N ALA A 239 -24.05 4.76 4.92
CA ALA A 239 -23.05 5.78 5.28
C ALA A 239 -23.30 6.49 6.62
N GLN A 240 -24.56 6.50 7.07
CA GLN A 240 -24.99 7.07 8.35
C GLN A 240 -24.78 6.15 9.57
N SER A 241 -24.34 4.90 9.35
CA SER A 241 -24.11 3.92 10.42
C SER A 241 -22.89 4.30 11.28
N GLU A 242 -22.96 4.03 12.59
CA GLU A 242 -21.82 4.21 13.51
C GLU A 242 -20.89 2.99 13.54
N THR A 243 -21.41 1.80 13.20
CA THR A 243 -20.68 0.52 13.15
C THR A 243 -20.92 -0.19 11.82
N ALA A 244 -20.20 -1.29 11.56
CA ALA A 244 -20.33 -2.06 10.33
C ALA A 244 -21.46 -3.11 10.39
N GLU A 245 -22.13 -3.29 11.53
CA GLU A 245 -23.11 -4.37 11.74
C GLU A 245 -24.33 -4.28 10.81
N ALA A 246 -24.75 -3.07 10.46
CA ALA A 246 -25.93 -2.82 9.63
C ALA A 246 -25.68 -3.05 8.12
N GLY A 247 -24.51 -3.59 7.76
CA GLY A 247 -24.17 -3.82 6.36
C GLY A 247 -24.78 -5.08 5.75
N SER A 248 -24.46 -5.30 4.48
CA SER A 248 -24.86 -6.50 3.74
C SER A 248 -23.82 -6.86 2.68
N TRP A 249 -23.72 -8.14 2.33
CA TRP A 249 -22.88 -8.60 1.23
C TRP A 249 -23.50 -8.22 -0.11
N GLN A 250 -22.74 -7.49 -0.92
CA GLN A 250 -23.08 -7.13 -2.29
C GLN A 250 -22.11 -7.82 -3.26
N PRO A 251 -22.56 -8.23 -4.45
CA PRO A 251 -21.69 -8.87 -5.43
C PRO A 251 -20.64 -7.87 -5.97
N GLY A 252 -19.38 -8.32 -6.03
CA GLY A 252 -18.30 -7.61 -6.70
C GLY A 252 -18.32 -7.84 -8.22
N PRO A 253 -17.32 -7.31 -8.95
CA PRO A 253 -17.21 -7.42 -10.40
C PRO A 253 -16.89 -8.85 -10.87
N GLY A 254 -16.33 -9.68 -10.00
CA GLY A 254 -15.94 -11.06 -10.26
C GLY A 254 -14.92 -11.19 -11.39
N ALA A 255 -15.02 -12.30 -12.13
CA ALA A 255 -14.14 -12.63 -13.24
C ALA A 255 -14.06 -11.56 -14.36
N PRO A 256 -15.16 -10.88 -14.78
CA PRO A 256 -15.11 -9.84 -15.81
C PRO A 256 -14.00 -8.78 -15.63
N LEU A 257 -13.75 -8.33 -14.40
CA LEU A 257 -12.66 -7.36 -14.14
C LEU A 257 -11.30 -7.97 -14.48
N PHE A 258 -11.03 -9.19 -13.99
CA PHE A 258 -9.73 -9.84 -14.20
C PHE A 258 -9.54 -10.30 -15.65
N GLU A 259 -10.61 -10.64 -16.36
CA GLU A 259 -10.58 -10.86 -17.82
C GLU A 259 -10.17 -9.60 -18.57
N ALA A 260 -10.70 -8.43 -18.19
CA ALA A 260 -10.32 -7.15 -18.77
C ALA A 260 -8.86 -6.80 -18.45
N LEU A 261 -8.40 -7.07 -17.22
CA LEU A 261 -7.00 -6.89 -16.82
C LEU A 261 -6.07 -7.80 -17.63
N GLU A 262 -6.35 -9.11 -17.74
CA GLU A 262 -5.54 -10.04 -18.54
C GLU A 262 -5.53 -9.64 -20.02
N ALA A 263 -6.67 -9.22 -20.58
CA ALA A 263 -6.76 -8.78 -21.96
C ALA A 263 -5.91 -7.53 -22.24
N ALA A 264 -5.84 -6.59 -21.29
CA ALA A 264 -5.16 -5.32 -21.47
C ALA A 264 -3.67 -5.34 -21.05
N LEU A 265 -3.29 -6.21 -20.11
CA LEU A 265 -1.97 -6.22 -19.46
C LEU A 265 -1.20 -7.53 -19.67
N GLY A 266 -1.86 -8.61 -20.12
CA GLY A 266 -1.26 -9.93 -20.25
C GLY A 266 -1.24 -10.69 -18.93
N GLU A 267 -0.11 -11.32 -18.60
CA GLU A 267 0.05 -11.99 -17.31
C GLU A 267 -0.11 -10.98 -16.16
N LEU A 268 -0.84 -11.37 -15.12
CA LEU A 268 -1.13 -10.50 -13.98
C LEU A 268 -0.15 -10.77 -12.83
N PRO A 269 0.87 -9.91 -12.61
CA PRO A 269 1.81 -10.05 -11.49
C PRO A 269 1.17 -9.59 -10.17
N LEU A 270 0.04 -10.20 -9.81
CA LEU A 270 -0.79 -9.81 -8.67
C LEU A 270 -0.80 -10.91 -7.61
N ILE A 271 -0.80 -10.50 -6.34
CA ILE A 271 -0.95 -11.35 -5.16
C ILE A 271 -2.31 -11.01 -4.54
N ALA A 272 -3.14 -12.01 -4.28
CA ALA A 272 -4.42 -11.82 -3.63
C ALA A 272 -4.25 -11.83 -2.10
N GLU A 273 -4.58 -10.72 -1.44
CA GLU A 273 -4.78 -10.72 0.01
C GLU A 273 -6.12 -11.40 0.31
N ASN A 274 -6.06 -12.66 0.71
CA ASN A 274 -7.20 -13.55 0.98
C ASN A 274 -7.19 -14.00 2.45
N LEU A 275 -7.01 -13.07 3.40
CA LEU A 275 -7.08 -13.33 4.83
C LEU A 275 -8.49 -13.09 5.38
N GLY A 276 -8.75 -13.58 6.59
CA GLY A 276 -10.05 -13.49 7.25
C GLY A 276 -11.01 -14.61 6.83
N VAL A 277 -12.31 -14.38 6.98
CA VAL A 277 -13.34 -15.36 6.60
C VAL A 277 -13.55 -15.34 5.08
N ILE A 278 -12.94 -16.31 4.40
CA ILE A 278 -12.95 -16.45 2.95
C ILE A 278 -13.89 -17.57 2.50
N THR A 279 -14.63 -17.32 1.41
CA THR A 279 -15.58 -18.29 0.82
C THR A 279 -14.92 -19.09 -0.32
N PRO A 280 -15.44 -20.28 -0.66
CA PRO A 280 -14.97 -21.04 -1.81
C PRO A 280 -14.98 -20.27 -3.14
N GLU A 281 -15.91 -19.33 -3.31
CA GLU A 281 -16.06 -18.48 -4.50
C GLU A 281 -14.88 -17.51 -4.66
N VAL A 282 -14.41 -16.91 -3.55
CA VAL A 282 -13.22 -16.06 -3.55
C VAL A 282 -11.98 -16.86 -3.94
N GLU A 283 -11.82 -18.06 -3.37
CA GLU A 283 -10.72 -18.97 -3.73
C GLU A 283 -10.79 -19.43 -5.19
N ALA A 284 -12.00 -19.69 -5.70
CA ALA A 284 -12.21 -20.05 -7.10
C ALA A 284 -11.82 -18.90 -8.04
N LEU A 285 -12.18 -17.66 -7.69
CA LEU A 285 -11.79 -16.46 -8.44
C LEU A 285 -10.26 -16.31 -8.47
N ARG A 286 -9.60 -16.38 -7.30
CA ARG A 286 -8.14 -16.32 -7.17
C ARG A 286 -7.44 -17.36 -8.04
N ARG A 287 -7.86 -18.63 -7.93
CA ARG A 287 -7.25 -19.75 -8.67
C ARG A 287 -7.49 -19.67 -10.17
N ARG A 288 -8.66 -19.18 -10.61
CA ARG A 288 -8.98 -18.99 -12.04
C ARG A 288 -7.95 -18.12 -12.74
N PHE A 289 -7.51 -17.05 -12.08
CA PHE A 289 -6.50 -16.11 -12.60
C PHE A 289 -5.09 -16.40 -12.10
N ARG A 290 -4.86 -17.57 -11.48
CA ARG A 290 -3.54 -18.04 -11.00
C ARG A 290 -2.83 -17.05 -10.07
N LEU A 291 -3.60 -16.32 -9.27
CA LEU A 291 -3.07 -15.32 -8.35
C LEU A 291 -2.59 -16.02 -7.07
N PRO A 292 -1.35 -15.81 -6.62
CA PRO A 292 -0.91 -16.36 -5.35
C PRO A 292 -1.74 -15.80 -4.20
N GLY A 293 -2.16 -16.68 -3.28
CA GLY A 293 -2.78 -16.28 -2.01
C GLY A 293 -1.73 -15.96 -0.94
N MET A 294 -2.20 -15.65 0.26
CA MET A 294 -1.38 -15.35 1.42
C MET A 294 -1.62 -16.33 2.56
N ALA A 295 -0.55 -16.64 3.30
CA ALA A 295 -0.62 -17.33 4.57
C ALA A 295 0.20 -16.58 5.62
N VAL A 296 -0.32 -16.44 6.84
CA VAL A 296 0.34 -15.70 7.92
C VAL A 296 0.58 -16.62 9.10
N LEU A 297 1.85 -16.92 9.42
CA LEU A 297 2.21 -17.92 10.43
C LEU A 297 1.70 -17.58 11.85
N GLN A 298 1.54 -16.30 12.18
CA GLN A 298 0.92 -15.90 13.45
C GLN A 298 -0.55 -16.35 13.60
N PHE A 299 -1.23 -16.67 12.50
CA PHE A 299 -2.60 -17.21 12.50
C PHE A 299 -2.62 -18.74 12.39
N ALA A 300 -1.47 -19.41 12.24
CA ALA A 300 -1.40 -20.85 12.03
C ALA A 300 -1.66 -21.70 13.28
N PHE A 301 -1.81 -21.09 14.45
CA PHE A 301 -1.87 -21.78 15.73
C PHE A 301 -3.01 -21.25 16.61
N SER A 302 -3.84 -22.16 17.11
CA SER A 302 -4.91 -21.91 18.08
C SER A 302 -4.78 -22.85 19.29
N GLU A 303 -5.72 -22.81 20.24
CA GLU A 303 -5.73 -23.74 21.36
C GLU A 303 -6.05 -25.18 20.92
N GLU A 304 -6.88 -25.31 19.88
CA GLU A 304 -7.32 -26.58 19.27
C GLU A 304 -6.25 -27.23 18.38
N GLY A 305 -5.22 -26.49 17.98
CA GLY A 305 -4.11 -27.02 17.17
C GLY A 305 -3.66 -26.05 16.09
N THR A 306 -3.46 -26.56 14.87
CA THR A 306 -3.05 -25.73 13.72
C THR A 306 -4.25 -25.32 12.88
N VAL A 307 -4.21 -24.11 12.34
CA VAL A 307 -5.17 -23.58 11.36
C VAL A 307 -4.66 -23.90 9.96
N PRO A 308 -5.28 -24.84 9.20
CA PRO A 308 -4.73 -25.36 7.95
C PRO A 308 -4.43 -24.30 6.89
N GLU A 309 -5.24 -23.24 6.81
CA GLU A 309 -5.09 -22.13 5.87
C GLU A 309 -3.75 -21.38 6.03
N HIS A 310 -3.13 -21.49 7.19
CA HIS A 310 -1.89 -20.79 7.53
C HIS A 310 -0.75 -21.73 7.96
N ALA A 311 -1.02 -23.03 8.13
CA ALA A 311 -0.04 -23.98 8.63
C ALA A 311 0.88 -24.50 7.51
N PRO A 312 2.22 -24.50 7.68
CA PRO A 312 3.16 -24.87 6.61
C PRO A 312 2.93 -26.24 5.95
N HIS A 313 2.41 -27.24 6.68
CA HIS A 313 2.16 -28.59 6.14
C HIS A 313 0.92 -28.68 5.24
N ALA A 314 0.02 -27.69 5.30
CA ALA A 314 -1.22 -27.64 4.53
C ALA A 314 -1.18 -26.56 3.43
N MET A 315 -0.15 -25.72 3.40
CA MET A 315 0.07 -24.73 2.32
C MET A 315 0.25 -25.41 0.96
N ALA A 316 -0.10 -24.68 -0.10
CA ALA A 316 0.16 -25.06 -1.47
C ALA A 316 1.29 -24.22 -2.10
N ARG A 317 1.80 -24.70 -3.24
CA ARG A 317 2.46 -23.85 -4.24
C ARG A 317 1.39 -22.92 -4.79
N ASP A 318 1.69 -21.66 -5.08
CA ASP A 318 0.77 -20.52 -5.23
C ASP A 318 0.50 -19.69 -3.96
N THR A 319 1.38 -19.76 -2.97
CA THR A 319 1.23 -19.02 -1.71
C THR A 319 2.41 -18.09 -1.45
N VAL A 320 2.12 -16.90 -0.92
CA VAL A 320 3.09 -16.01 -0.27
C VAL A 320 2.95 -16.17 1.23
N VAL A 321 3.95 -16.75 1.88
CA VAL A 321 3.96 -16.89 3.33
C VAL A 321 4.59 -15.67 4.00
N TYR A 322 3.93 -15.18 5.03
CA TYR A 322 4.42 -14.14 5.93
C TYR A 322 4.58 -14.72 7.32
N THR A 323 5.58 -14.27 8.08
CA THR A 323 5.58 -14.49 9.53
C THR A 323 4.43 -13.71 10.18
N GLY A 324 4.36 -12.42 9.87
CA GLY A 324 3.30 -11.47 10.16
C GLY A 324 3.27 -10.40 9.07
N THR A 325 2.17 -9.65 8.97
CA THR A 325 2.06 -8.48 8.09
C THR A 325 2.36 -7.19 8.88
N HIS A 326 2.12 -6.03 8.27
CA HIS A 326 2.23 -4.74 8.96
C HIS A 326 1.11 -4.52 10.01
N ASP A 327 0.00 -5.25 9.93
CA ASP A 327 -1.12 -5.19 10.88
C ASP A 327 -0.90 -6.08 12.10
N ASN A 328 0.00 -7.04 11.98
CA ASN A 328 0.37 -7.94 13.07
C ASN A 328 1.40 -7.26 14.01
N PRO A 329 1.37 -7.58 15.31
CA PRO A 329 2.53 -7.29 16.16
C PRO A 329 3.75 -8.08 15.67
N PRO A 330 4.98 -7.59 15.88
CA PRO A 330 6.20 -8.39 15.65
C PRO A 330 6.15 -9.71 16.45
N ILE A 331 6.81 -10.75 15.95
CA ILE A 331 6.71 -12.11 16.52
C ILE A 331 7.08 -12.12 18.01
N ALA A 332 8.09 -11.37 18.44
CA ALA A 332 8.49 -11.33 19.84
C ALA A 332 7.37 -10.78 20.75
N ALA A 333 6.58 -9.81 20.26
CA ALA A 333 5.42 -9.29 20.98
C ALA A 333 4.23 -10.26 20.91
N TRP A 334 3.95 -10.80 19.73
CA TRP A 334 2.92 -11.85 19.55
C TRP A 334 3.15 -13.02 20.50
N TRP A 335 4.39 -13.52 20.59
CA TRP A 335 4.78 -14.61 21.45
C TRP A 335 4.51 -14.33 22.93
N GLN A 336 4.70 -13.09 23.37
CA GLN A 336 4.43 -12.67 24.75
C GLN A 336 2.93 -12.63 25.07
N ASP A 337 2.08 -12.42 24.07
CA ASP A 337 0.63 -12.31 24.24
C ASP A 337 -0.09 -13.68 24.12
N LEU A 338 0.59 -14.72 23.61
CA LEU A 338 0.01 -16.06 23.48
C LEU A 338 -0.31 -16.71 24.83
N SER A 339 -1.43 -17.44 24.88
CA SER A 339 -1.74 -18.36 25.98
C SER A 339 -0.70 -19.48 26.07
N LEU A 340 -0.55 -20.09 27.25
CA LEU A 340 0.39 -21.20 27.45
C LEU A 340 0.12 -22.35 26.46
N LYS A 341 -1.15 -22.66 26.22
CA LYS A 341 -1.56 -23.73 25.32
C LYS A 341 -1.14 -23.48 23.87
N VAL A 342 -1.30 -22.25 23.38
CA VAL A 342 -0.85 -21.90 22.02
C VAL A 342 0.67 -21.94 21.92
N ARG A 343 1.42 -21.47 22.92
CA ARG A 343 2.89 -21.56 22.93
C ARG A 343 3.39 -23.01 22.92
N GLU A 344 2.73 -23.90 23.65
CA GLU A 344 3.01 -25.35 23.61
C GLU A 344 2.81 -25.90 22.19
N ASN A 345 1.69 -25.54 21.54
CA ASN A 345 1.39 -25.99 20.18
C ASN A 345 2.44 -25.46 19.17
N VAL A 346 2.83 -24.18 19.25
CA VAL A 346 3.89 -23.59 18.41
C VAL A 346 5.23 -24.29 18.65
N THR A 347 5.62 -24.49 19.91
CA THR A 347 6.90 -25.13 20.27
C THR A 347 6.94 -26.58 19.79
N ALA A 348 5.85 -27.34 19.99
CA ALA A 348 5.74 -28.70 19.51
C ALA A 348 5.82 -28.80 17.99
N TYR A 349 5.21 -27.85 17.27
CA TYR A 349 5.23 -27.81 15.81
C TYR A 349 6.60 -27.41 15.25
N CYS A 350 7.27 -26.42 15.85
CA CYS A 350 8.61 -25.98 15.44
C CYS A 350 9.69 -27.01 15.78
N GLY A 351 9.48 -27.80 16.84
CA GLY A 351 10.49 -28.67 17.43
C GLY A 351 11.50 -27.91 18.30
N ALA A 352 12.42 -28.66 18.92
CA ALA A 352 13.47 -28.08 19.74
C ALA A 352 14.49 -27.31 18.86
N THR A 353 14.64 -26.02 19.12
CA THR A 353 15.60 -25.13 18.46
C THR A 353 16.28 -24.22 19.49
N GLU A 354 17.48 -23.76 19.18
CA GLU A 354 18.18 -22.70 19.94
C GLU A 354 17.67 -21.29 19.56
N ASP A 355 16.81 -21.19 18.53
CA ASP A 355 16.22 -19.93 18.08
C ASP A 355 15.19 -19.37 19.07
N ASP A 356 15.09 -18.04 19.14
CA ASP A 356 13.89 -17.39 19.66
C ASP A 356 12.67 -17.63 18.76
N ALA A 357 11.48 -17.26 19.24
CA ALA A 357 10.23 -17.43 18.50
C ALA A 357 10.25 -16.77 17.12
N SER A 358 10.93 -15.62 16.97
CA SER A 358 11.02 -14.90 15.70
C SER A 358 11.79 -15.72 14.68
N TRP A 359 12.98 -16.20 15.04
CA TRP A 359 13.81 -17.01 14.15
C TRP A 359 13.26 -18.41 13.90
N ALA A 360 12.54 -18.99 14.86
CA ALA A 360 11.79 -20.23 14.65
C ALA A 360 10.71 -20.07 13.57
N LEU A 361 9.92 -18.99 13.61
CA LEU A 361 8.89 -18.71 12.60
C LEU A 361 9.49 -18.28 11.25
N ILE A 362 10.61 -17.53 11.24
CA ILE A 362 11.35 -17.22 10.01
C ILE A 362 11.82 -18.50 9.32
N ARG A 363 12.33 -19.46 10.11
CA ARG A 363 12.73 -20.79 9.62
C ARG A 363 11.53 -21.53 9.05
N LEU A 364 10.40 -21.57 9.76
CA LEU A 364 9.16 -22.20 9.25
C LEU A 364 8.71 -21.61 7.91
N ALA A 365 8.72 -20.27 7.77
CA ALA A 365 8.40 -19.61 6.51
C ALA A 365 9.37 -20.01 5.39
N HIS A 366 10.68 -20.10 5.70
CA HIS A 366 11.68 -20.52 4.73
C HIS A 366 11.60 -21.99 4.36
N THR A 367 11.14 -22.88 5.25
CA THR A 367 11.01 -24.32 4.99
C THR A 367 9.64 -24.71 4.43
N SER A 368 8.69 -23.79 4.34
CA SER A 368 7.37 -24.07 3.77
C SER A 368 7.44 -24.32 2.26
N VAL A 369 6.36 -24.85 1.70
CA VAL A 369 6.22 -25.05 0.24
C VAL A 369 5.83 -23.78 -0.51
N ALA A 370 5.54 -22.67 0.17
CA ALA A 370 5.16 -21.40 -0.44
C ALA A 370 6.22 -20.88 -1.41
N ASP A 371 5.81 -20.26 -2.52
CA ASP A 371 6.74 -19.80 -3.57
C ASP A 371 7.52 -18.56 -3.14
N LEU A 372 6.94 -17.74 -2.26
CA LEU A 372 7.58 -16.57 -1.69
C LEU A 372 7.42 -16.57 -0.17
N ALA A 373 8.52 -16.29 0.54
CA ALA A 373 8.52 -16.03 1.98
C ALA A 373 8.89 -14.57 2.23
N VAL A 374 8.01 -13.81 2.87
CA VAL A 374 8.20 -12.39 3.17
C VAL A 374 8.31 -12.19 4.67
N ILE A 375 9.40 -11.58 5.11
CA ILE A 375 9.72 -11.39 6.52
C ILE A 375 9.79 -9.89 6.83
N PRO A 376 8.97 -9.36 7.76
CA PRO A 376 9.12 -8.01 8.28
C PRO A 376 10.50 -7.80 8.90
N ALA A 377 11.07 -6.61 8.70
CA ALA A 377 12.39 -6.29 9.26
C ALA A 377 12.39 -6.31 10.80
N GLN A 378 11.24 -6.05 11.43
CA GLN A 378 11.05 -6.17 12.89
C GLN A 378 11.30 -7.59 13.38
N ASP A 379 10.84 -8.60 12.64
CA ASP A 379 11.00 -10.01 13.01
C ASP A 379 12.44 -10.48 12.83
N LEU A 380 13.13 -10.02 11.77
CA LEU A 380 14.56 -10.29 11.57
C LEU A 380 15.41 -9.78 12.74
N LEU A 381 15.00 -8.66 13.33
CA LEU A 381 15.63 -8.01 14.46
C LEU A 381 15.08 -8.49 15.82
N ALA A 382 14.10 -9.39 15.82
CA ALA A 382 13.39 -9.88 17.01
C ALA A 382 12.88 -8.75 17.94
N LEU A 383 12.36 -7.66 17.35
CA LEU A 383 11.85 -6.50 18.09
C LEU A 383 10.48 -6.77 18.72
N GLY A 384 10.16 -6.03 19.79
CA GLY A 384 8.93 -6.17 20.56
C GLY A 384 7.81 -5.24 20.09
N ARG A 385 6.89 -4.94 21.02
CA ARG A 385 5.65 -4.18 20.74
C ARG A 385 5.92 -2.76 20.26
N GLU A 386 7.05 -2.16 20.67
CA GLU A 386 7.51 -0.84 20.26
C GLU A 386 7.77 -0.72 18.75
N ALA A 387 7.91 -1.85 18.05
CA ALA A 387 8.17 -1.89 16.62
C ALA A 387 6.94 -2.23 15.76
N ARG A 388 5.76 -2.39 16.36
CA ARG A 388 4.52 -2.64 15.61
C ARG A 388 4.25 -1.51 14.63
N MET A 389 3.94 -1.86 13.37
CA MET A 389 3.72 -0.88 12.31
C MET A 389 2.30 -0.32 12.37
N ASN A 390 1.29 -1.18 12.41
CA ASN A 390 -0.12 -0.78 12.47
C ASN A 390 -0.87 -1.63 13.51
N THR A 391 -1.82 -1.00 14.20
CA THR A 391 -2.86 -1.67 14.98
C THR A 391 -4.19 -1.35 14.32
N PRO A 392 -4.82 -2.33 13.62
CA PRO A 392 -6.13 -2.14 13.02
C PRO A 392 -7.16 -1.63 14.02
N GLY A 393 -8.05 -0.74 13.57
CA GLY A 393 -9.07 -0.12 14.41
C GLY A 393 -8.60 1.05 15.29
N THR A 394 -7.29 1.37 15.35
CA THR A 394 -6.80 2.56 16.07
C THR A 394 -6.43 3.69 15.10
N PRO A 395 -6.91 4.93 15.30
CA PRO A 395 -6.63 6.03 14.37
C PRO A 395 -5.24 6.66 14.57
N GLU A 396 -4.64 6.51 15.75
CA GLU A 396 -3.38 7.19 16.13
C GLU A 396 -2.28 6.19 16.49
N GLY A 397 -1.02 6.65 16.41
CA GLY A 397 0.16 5.87 16.84
C GLY A 397 0.75 4.94 15.77
N ASN A 398 0.04 4.74 14.65
CA ASN A 398 0.43 3.82 13.57
C ASN A 398 1.40 4.43 12.55
N TRP A 399 2.04 3.55 11.79
CA TRP A 399 2.97 3.86 10.69
C TRP A 399 4.22 4.60 11.14
N ARG A 400 4.61 4.45 12.41
CA ARG A 400 5.69 5.26 13.01
C ARG A 400 7.04 4.57 13.00
N TRP A 401 7.10 3.24 13.06
CA TRP A 401 8.36 2.50 13.24
C TRP A 401 9.35 2.73 12.08
N ARG A 402 10.64 2.82 12.41
CA ARG A 402 11.75 2.97 11.46
C ARG A 402 12.95 2.16 11.91
N LEU A 403 13.65 1.58 10.92
CA LEU A 403 15.02 1.10 11.11
C LEU A 403 15.94 2.25 11.53
N ARG A 404 16.84 1.97 12.48
CA ARG A 404 17.94 2.85 12.87
C ARG A 404 19.19 2.51 12.04
N PRO A 405 20.09 3.49 11.84
CA PRO A 405 21.39 3.23 11.23
C PRO A 405 22.13 2.14 12.00
N GLY A 406 22.53 1.08 11.31
CA GLY A 406 23.27 -0.04 11.91
C GLY A 406 22.42 -1.22 12.37
N ASP A 407 21.09 -1.14 12.36
CA ASP A 407 20.22 -2.27 12.77
C ASP A 407 20.44 -3.51 11.87
N LEU A 408 20.57 -3.29 10.56
CA LEU A 408 20.83 -4.37 9.59
C LEU A 408 22.33 -4.65 9.50
N THR A 409 22.80 -5.66 10.23
CA THR A 409 24.23 -6.01 10.33
C THR A 409 24.67 -7.06 9.30
N PRO A 410 25.98 -7.16 9.00
CA PRO A 410 26.52 -8.26 8.18
C PRO A 410 26.21 -9.66 8.73
N ASP A 411 26.24 -9.84 10.06
CA ASP A 411 25.95 -11.13 10.70
C ASP A 411 24.48 -11.54 10.49
N LEU A 412 23.56 -10.59 10.59
CA LEU A 412 22.15 -10.80 10.28
C LEU A 412 21.97 -11.23 8.81
N ALA A 413 22.64 -10.55 7.89
CA ALA A 413 22.63 -10.90 6.47
C ALA A 413 23.21 -12.30 6.22
N HIS A 414 24.31 -12.68 6.89
CA HIS A 414 24.89 -14.01 6.78
C HIS A 414 23.97 -15.11 7.33
N ARG A 415 23.33 -14.88 8.48
CA ARG A 415 22.36 -15.83 9.07
C ARG A 415 21.18 -16.07 8.14
N LEU A 416 20.58 -14.99 7.61
CA LEU A 416 19.48 -15.09 6.66
C LEU A 416 19.93 -15.78 5.36
N ALA A 417 21.06 -15.37 4.78
CA ALA A 417 21.59 -15.98 3.56
C ALA A 417 21.90 -17.48 3.72
N HIS A 418 22.38 -17.90 4.88
CA HIS A 418 22.59 -19.32 5.18
C HIS A 418 21.26 -20.09 5.15
N LEU A 419 20.23 -19.58 5.85
CA LEU A 419 18.90 -20.19 5.84
C LEU A 419 18.29 -20.22 4.44
N THR A 420 18.33 -19.11 3.70
CA THR A 420 17.86 -19.02 2.32
C THR A 420 18.55 -20.03 1.40
N ARG A 421 19.86 -20.26 1.57
CA ARG A 421 20.60 -21.31 0.83
C ARG A 421 20.14 -22.71 1.22
N LEU A 422 20.04 -22.98 2.51
CA LEU A 422 19.68 -24.29 3.05
C LEU A 422 18.30 -24.74 2.56
N THR A 423 17.35 -23.81 2.44
CA THR A 423 15.98 -24.10 2.02
C THR A 423 15.73 -23.93 0.52
N GLY A 424 16.80 -23.77 -0.29
CA GLY A 424 16.68 -23.70 -1.75
C GLY A 424 15.96 -22.44 -2.26
N ARG A 425 16.00 -21.34 -1.50
CA ARG A 425 15.35 -20.06 -1.83
C ARG A 425 16.32 -19.02 -2.39
N LEU A 426 17.56 -19.40 -2.70
CA LEU A 426 18.46 -18.54 -3.47
C LEU A 426 17.94 -18.43 -4.91
N PRO A 427 18.18 -17.29 -5.59
CA PRO A 427 17.93 -17.21 -7.02
C PRO A 427 18.62 -18.38 -7.73
N THR A 428 17.86 -19.18 -8.47
CA THR A 428 18.45 -20.09 -9.45
C THR A 428 19.06 -19.19 -10.52
N GLY A 429 20.39 -19.23 -10.67
CA GLY A 429 21.05 -18.49 -11.73
C GLY A 429 20.57 -19.02 -13.07
N ASP A 430 19.85 -18.18 -13.82
CA ASP A 430 19.64 -18.36 -15.26
C ASP A 430 20.74 -17.62 -16.03
#